data_AF-C8NGC9-F1
#
_entry.id   AF-C8NGC9-F1
#
_cell.length_a   1.000
_cell.length_b   1.000
_cell.length_c   1.000
_cell.angle_alpha   90.00
_cell.angle_beta   90.00
_cell.angle_gamma   90.00
#
_symmetry.space_group_name_H-M   'P 1'
#
loop_
_entity.id
_entity.type
_entity.pdbx_description
1 polymer ?
#
loop_
_entity_poly.entity_id
_entity_poly.type
_entity_poly.pdbx_seq_one_letter_code
_entity_poly.pdbx_strand_id
1 'polypeptide(L)'
;MVQLKFSNSNIGCYQIVEASNKKRYVVDSSSINSKGTVWGFWPETITVTGYEIDKNNVQFDVRQKPLDRPMTSLVIAMQPISAGLYFLLKNTFIALEVSQQWLLKLALYLFTMIFASIFVKISLSLSHKKAMRKLGSNLSKYTFIFKPKSKRDYTGYICFGMNAILFFIFLYLNDGAEVIILILNGIIALLSFMLTTSAIPVGYYVNSGMIELVEIREG
;
A
#
# COMPACT_ATOMS: atom_id res chain seq x y z
N MET A 1 2.38 31.26 -0.85
CA MET A 1 2.49 29.79 -1.04
C MET A 1 1.12 29.23 -1.37
N VAL A 2 1.01 28.27 -2.28
CA VAL A 2 -0.25 27.56 -2.54
C VAL A 2 -0.48 26.58 -1.40
N GLN A 3 -1.60 26.70 -0.68
CA GLN A 3 -1.99 25.69 0.30
C GLN A 3 -2.68 24.53 -0.41
N LEU A 4 -2.29 23.30 -0.07
CA LEU A 4 -2.88 22.06 -0.56
C LEU A 4 -3.61 21.36 0.59
N LYS A 5 -4.88 21.05 0.38
CA LYS A 5 -5.67 20.21 1.29
C LYS A 5 -5.83 18.83 0.67
N PHE A 6 -5.36 17.81 1.38
CA PHE A 6 -5.42 16.42 0.94
C PHE A 6 -6.61 15.70 1.56
N SER A 7 -7.29 14.87 0.77
CA SER A 7 -8.27 13.89 1.24
C SER A 7 -8.10 12.56 0.50
N ASN A 8 -8.55 11.46 1.11
CA ASN A 8 -8.39 10.13 0.54
C ASN A 8 -9.39 9.89 -0.59
N SER A 9 -8.95 9.23 -1.66
CA SER A 9 -9.81 8.80 -2.77
C SER A 9 -10.46 7.44 -2.49
N ASN A 10 -11.51 7.10 -3.24
CA ASN A 10 -12.08 5.75 -3.31
C ASN A 10 -11.25 4.74 -4.16
N ILE A 11 -10.00 5.08 -4.46
CA ILE A 11 -8.99 4.24 -5.12
C ILE A 11 -7.68 4.37 -4.34
N GLY A 12 -7.11 3.25 -3.88
CA GLY A 12 -6.16 3.24 -2.76
C GLY A 12 -4.84 3.99 -2.96
N CYS A 13 -4.29 4.05 -4.19
CA CYS A 13 -3.05 4.79 -4.48
C CYS A 13 -3.28 6.29 -4.78
N TYR A 14 -4.54 6.73 -4.85
CA TYR A 14 -4.89 8.10 -5.23
C TYR A 14 -5.34 8.94 -4.03
N GLN A 15 -4.98 10.21 -4.05
CA GLN A 15 -5.51 11.23 -3.15
C GLN A 15 -6.16 12.35 -3.95
N ILE A 16 -7.16 12.99 -3.36
CA ILE A 16 -7.77 14.21 -3.88
C ILE A 16 -7.02 15.37 -3.24
N VAL A 17 -6.67 16.36 -4.06
CA VAL A 17 -5.94 17.55 -3.64
C VAL A 17 -6.71 18.79 -4.06
N GLU A 18 -7.15 19.57 -3.09
CA GLU A 18 -7.77 20.87 -3.29
C GLU A 18 -6.69 21.95 -3.09
N ALA A 19 -6.43 22.72 -4.15
CA ALA A 19 -5.50 23.84 -4.09
C ALA A 19 -6.23 25.15 -3.78
N SER A 20 -5.55 26.09 -3.13
CA SER A 20 -6.13 27.39 -2.71
C SER A 20 -6.67 28.24 -3.88
N ASN A 21 -6.28 27.97 -5.12
CA ASN A 21 -6.81 28.57 -6.35
C ASN A 21 -8.16 27.97 -6.82
N LYS A 22 -8.83 27.16 -5.97
CA LYS A 22 -10.08 26.43 -6.25
C LYS A 22 -9.96 25.32 -7.31
N LYS A 23 -8.75 25.03 -7.85
CA LYS A 23 -8.52 23.84 -8.69
C LYS A 23 -8.50 22.57 -7.83
N ARG A 24 -8.97 21.47 -8.42
CA ARG A 24 -9.09 20.17 -7.78
C ARG A 24 -8.32 19.14 -8.61
N TYR A 25 -7.52 18.32 -7.94
CA TYR A 25 -6.66 17.34 -8.58
C TYR A 25 -6.82 15.95 -7.96
N VAL A 26 -6.51 14.93 -8.74
CA VAL A 26 -6.33 13.55 -8.29
C VAL A 26 -4.86 13.20 -8.45
N VAL A 27 -4.14 13.05 -7.35
CA VAL A 27 -2.70 12.79 -7.28
C VAL A 27 -2.46 11.30 -7.06
N ASP A 28 -1.64 10.69 -7.92
CA ASP A 28 -1.22 9.29 -7.80
C ASP A 28 0.01 9.19 -6.90
N SER A 29 -0.16 8.77 -5.65
CA SER A 29 0.96 8.61 -4.72
C SER A 29 1.94 7.54 -5.21
N SER A 30 1.47 6.54 -5.97
CA SER A 30 2.31 5.51 -6.56
C SER A 30 3.15 5.98 -7.76
N SER A 31 2.92 7.20 -8.25
CA SER A 31 3.75 7.82 -9.30
C SER A 31 5.00 8.52 -8.76
N ILE A 32 5.25 8.49 -7.43
CA ILE A 32 6.44 9.09 -6.82
C ILE A 32 7.73 8.56 -7.44
N ASN A 33 8.62 9.48 -7.84
CA ASN A 33 9.88 9.16 -8.52
C ASN A 33 10.85 8.27 -7.71
N SER A 34 10.91 8.43 -6.38
CA SER A 34 11.69 7.57 -5.49
C SER A 34 10.81 6.70 -4.61
N LYS A 35 10.89 5.38 -4.83
CA LYS A 35 10.36 4.36 -3.90
C LYS A 35 11.24 4.18 -2.65
N GLY A 36 12.46 4.71 -2.67
CA GLY A 36 13.37 4.77 -1.52
C GLY A 36 12.90 5.68 -0.39
N THR A 37 11.90 6.54 -0.64
CA THR A 37 11.38 7.54 0.31
C THR A 37 10.95 6.94 1.67
N VAL A 38 10.32 5.75 1.66
CA VAL A 38 9.88 5.04 2.90
C VAL A 38 11.03 4.38 3.68
N TRP A 39 12.23 4.42 3.13
CA TRP A 39 13.48 3.86 3.63
C TRP A 39 14.51 4.95 3.96
N GLY A 40 14.10 6.21 4.06
CA GLY A 40 14.98 7.36 4.31
C GLY A 40 15.79 7.82 3.09
N PHE A 41 15.74 7.11 1.96
CA PHE A 41 16.41 7.48 0.70
C PHE A 41 15.59 8.50 -0.10
N TRP A 42 15.64 9.74 0.35
CA TRP A 42 14.94 10.88 -0.23
C TRP A 42 15.77 11.55 -1.34
N PRO A 43 15.26 11.65 -2.58
CA PRO A 43 15.94 12.35 -3.67
C PRO A 43 15.91 13.87 -3.46
N GLU A 44 16.76 14.64 -4.13
CA GLU A 44 16.81 16.11 -4.01
C GLU A 44 15.47 16.79 -4.35
N THR A 45 14.72 16.21 -5.29
CA THR A 45 13.36 16.61 -5.64
C THR A 45 12.45 15.39 -5.71
N ILE A 46 11.26 15.52 -5.13
CA ILE A 46 10.21 14.51 -5.17
C ILE A 46 9.17 14.98 -6.17
N THR A 47 8.92 14.19 -7.21
CA THR A 47 7.90 14.48 -8.22
C THR A 47 6.76 13.47 -8.14
N VAL A 48 5.54 13.95 -8.31
CA VAL A 48 4.32 13.13 -8.29
C VAL A 48 3.38 13.58 -9.40
N THR A 49 2.82 12.63 -10.15
CA THR A 49 1.81 12.89 -11.16
C THR A 49 0.45 13.14 -10.51
N GLY A 50 -0.23 14.19 -10.96
CA GLY A 50 -1.64 14.43 -10.71
C GLY A 50 -2.40 14.74 -11.99
N TYR A 51 -3.72 14.67 -11.89
CA TYR A 51 -4.65 14.96 -12.98
C TYR A 51 -5.65 15.99 -12.48
N GLU A 52 -5.86 17.08 -13.22
CA GLU A 52 -6.93 18.03 -12.88
C GLU A 52 -8.30 17.37 -13.10
N ILE A 53 -9.21 17.58 -12.16
CA ILE A 53 -10.59 17.10 -12.24
C ILE A 53 -11.54 18.28 -12.08
N ASP A 54 -12.69 18.21 -12.76
CA ASP A 54 -13.77 19.18 -12.54
C ASP A 54 -14.13 19.22 -11.05
N LYS A 55 -14.38 20.42 -10.52
CA LYS A 55 -14.68 20.62 -9.10
C LYS A 55 -15.90 19.79 -8.65
N ASN A 56 -16.88 19.61 -9.53
CA ASN A 56 -18.10 18.84 -9.32
C ASN A 56 -17.93 17.33 -9.56
N ASN A 57 -16.76 16.86 -10.02
CA ASN A 57 -16.51 15.45 -10.28
C ASN A 57 -16.32 14.67 -8.97
N VAL A 58 -17.41 14.13 -8.45
CA VAL A 58 -17.44 13.30 -7.23
C VAL A 58 -17.05 11.83 -7.47
N GLN A 59 -16.61 11.44 -8.67
CA GLN A 59 -16.31 10.04 -8.97
C GLN A 59 -15.16 9.47 -8.14
N PHE A 60 -14.22 10.31 -7.69
CA PHE A 60 -13.10 9.91 -6.85
C PHE A 60 -13.39 9.96 -5.35
N ASP A 61 -14.49 10.61 -4.93
CA ASP A 61 -14.81 10.78 -3.52
C ASP A 61 -15.15 9.47 -2.82
N VAL A 62 -14.69 9.33 -1.57
CA VAL A 62 -15.13 8.26 -0.68
C VAL A 62 -16.61 8.50 -0.38
N ARG A 63 -17.48 7.77 -1.08
CA ARG A 63 -18.91 7.72 -0.75
C ARG A 63 -19.05 7.25 0.69
N GLN A 64 -19.46 8.16 1.56
CA GLN A 64 -19.86 7.86 2.93
C GLN A 64 -21.11 6.98 2.89
N LYS A 65 -20.92 5.67 2.78
CA LYS A 65 -21.92 4.71 3.21
C LYS A 65 -21.93 4.77 4.74
N PRO A 66 -23.11 4.86 5.39
CA PRO A 66 -23.17 4.77 6.85
C PRO A 66 -22.59 3.42 7.31
N LEU A 67 -21.95 3.40 8.47
CA LEU A 67 -21.11 2.30 8.96
C LEU A 67 -21.95 1.16 9.57
N ASP A 68 -23.09 0.85 8.95
CA ASP A 68 -24.23 0.23 9.63
C ASP A 68 -24.37 -1.25 9.26
N ARG A 69 -23.71 -2.12 10.03
CA ARG A 69 -23.74 -3.61 10.00
C ARG A 69 -22.89 -4.43 8.99
N PRO A 70 -22.42 -3.97 7.79
CA PRO A 70 -21.77 -4.89 6.85
C PRO A 70 -20.37 -5.33 7.29
N MET A 71 -19.63 -4.48 8.02
CA MET A 71 -18.28 -4.80 8.51
C MET A 71 -18.30 -6.01 9.46
N THR A 72 -19.15 -6.00 10.49
CA THR A 72 -19.27 -7.10 11.44
C THR A 72 -19.71 -8.40 10.76
N SER A 73 -20.67 -8.31 9.83
CA SER A 73 -21.14 -9.46 9.05
C SER A 73 -20.02 -10.07 8.18
N LEU A 74 -19.22 -9.22 7.52
CA LEU A 74 -18.08 -9.66 6.71
C LEU A 74 -16.96 -10.31 7.55
N VAL A 75 -16.68 -9.77 8.74
CA VAL A 75 -15.71 -10.35 9.68
C VAL A 75 -16.16 -11.73 10.16
N ILE A 76 -17.43 -11.87 10.55
CA ILE A 76 -18.00 -13.17 10.97
C ILE A 76 -17.97 -14.17 9.81
N ALA A 77 -18.33 -13.76 8.59
CA ALA A 77 -18.29 -14.62 7.40
C ALA A 77 -16.86 -15.06 7.01
N MET A 78 -15.83 -14.28 7.35
CA MET A 78 -14.43 -14.63 7.08
C MET A 78 -13.82 -15.61 8.10
N GLN A 79 -14.37 -15.74 9.31
CA GLN A 79 -13.88 -16.69 10.31
C GLN A 79 -13.85 -18.16 9.84
N PRO A 80 -14.93 -18.75 9.30
CA PRO A 80 -14.88 -20.13 8.82
C PRO A 80 -13.95 -20.32 7.60
N ILE A 81 -13.82 -19.31 6.74
CA ILE A 81 -12.92 -19.35 5.57
C ILE A 81 -11.45 -19.37 6.02
N SER A 82 -11.08 -18.49 6.96
CA SER A 82 -9.72 -18.40 7.50
C SER A 82 -9.36 -19.62 8.37
N ALA A 83 -10.30 -20.14 9.17
CA ALA A 83 -10.12 -21.40 9.88
C ALA A 83 -9.93 -22.59 8.91
N GLY A 84 -10.77 -22.70 7.88
CA GLY A 84 -10.66 -23.74 6.86
C GLY A 84 -9.33 -23.71 6.11
N LEU A 85 -8.86 -22.52 5.73
CA LEU A 85 -7.54 -22.34 5.10
C LEU A 85 -6.40 -22.74 6.04
N TYR A 86 -6.47 -22.36 7.33
CA TYR A 86 -5.50 -22.77 8.34
C TYR A 86 -5.45 -24.31 8.50
N PHE A 87 -6.60 -24.98 8.63
CA PHE A 87 -6.64 -26.44 8.75
C PHE A 87 -6.10 -27.14 7.50
N LEU A 88 -6.45 -26.67 6.30
CA LEU A 88 -5.93 -27.21 5.05
C LEU A 88 -4.40 -27.08 5.00
N LEU A 89 -3.87 -25.89 5.24
CA LEU A 89 -2.42 -25.65 5.24
C LEU A 89 -1.70 -26.46 6.33
N LYS A 90 -2.27 -26.56 7.54
CA LYS A 90 -1.71 -27.38 8.63
C LYS A 90 -1.66 -28.86 8.28
N ASN A 91 -2.74 -29.41 7.72
CA ASN A 91 -2.79 -30.81 7.33
C ASN A 91 -1.79 -31.11 6.21
N THR A 92 -1.63 -30.20 5.23
CA THR A 92 -0.58 -30.31 4.19
C THR A 92 0.83 -30.20 4.78
N PHE A 93 1.07 -29.30 5.74
CA PHE A 93 2.37 -29.17 6.41
C PHE A 93 2.78 -30.46 7.14
N ILE A 94 1.85 -31.09 7.86
CA ILE A 94 2.08 -32.34 8.58
C ILE A 94 2.28 -33.49 7.58
N ALA A 95 1.41 -33.63 6.57
CA ALA A 95 1.47 -34.72 5.60
C ALA A 95 2.72 -34.71 4.70
N LEU A 96 3.36 -33.56 4.52
CA LEU A 96 4.60 -33.40 3.75
C LEU A 96 5.86 -33.28 4.65
N GLU A 97 5.71 -33.48 5.96
CA GLU A 97 6.78 -33.35 6.96
C GLU A 97 7.58 -32.03 6.86
N VAL A 98 6.91 -30.93 6.45
CA VAL A 98 7.52 -29.61 6.20
C VAL A 98 8.32 -29.14 7.40
N SER A 99 7.86 -29.46 8.61
CA SER A 99 8.53 -29.15 9.86
C SER A 99 9.99 -29.62 9.92
N GLN A 100 10.32 -30.78 9.35
CA GLN A 100 11.69 -31.32 9.35
C GLN A 100 12.55 -30.75 8.20
N GLN A 101 11.93 -30.14 7.19
CA GLN A 101 12.60 -29.75 5.95
C GLN A 101 12.90 -28.23 5.91
N TRP A 102 14.02 -27.82 6.50
CA TRP A 102 14.42 -26.41 6.59
C TRP A 102 14.45 -25.68 5.23
N LEU A 103 14.83 -26.38 4.14
CA LEU A 103 14.85 -25.81 2.80
C LEU A 103 13.45 -25.57 2.24
N LEU A 104 12.50 -26.47 2.54
CA LEU A 104 11.10 -26.32 2.15
C LEU A 104 10.42 -25.20 2.96
N LYS A 105 10.75 -25.06 4.25
CA LYS A 105 10.39 -23.88 5.06
C LYS A 105 10.86 -22.59 4.40
N LEU A 106 12.15 -22.48 4.09
CA LEU A 106 12.72 -21.30 3.43
C LEU A 106 12.01 -20.99 2.10
N ALA A 107 11.77 -22.02 1.27
CA ALA A 107 11.07 -21.87 -0.01
C ALA A 107 9.63 -21.36 0.17
N LEU A 108 8.87 -21.91 1.12
CA LEU A 108 7.50 -21.48 1.42
C LEU A 108 7.46 -20.05 1.97
N TYR A 109 8.42 -19.68 2.82
CA TYR A 109 8.54 -18.33 3.35
C TYR A 109 8.77 -17.31 2.23
N LEU A 110 9.77 -17.55 1.37
CA LEU A 110 10.05 -16.72 0.20
C LEU A 110 8.87 -16.71 -0.79
N PHE A 111 8.18 -17.82 -0.98
CA PHE A 111 6.98 -17.89 -1.82
C PHE A 111 5.88 -16.94 -1.33
N THR A 112 5.62 -16.85 -0.01
CA THR A 112 4.63 -15.87 0.50
C THR A 112 5.04 -14.42 0.26
N MET A 113 6.34 -14.10 0.35
CA MET A 113 6.86 -12.76 0.00
C MET A 113 6.67 -12.45 -1.49
N ILE A 114 6.99 -13.40 -2.37
CA ILE A 114 6.83 -13.27 -3.82
C ILE A 114 5.35 -13.08 -4.18
N PHE A 115 4.47 -13.91 -3.59
CA PHE A 115 3.02 -13.83 -3.79
C PHE A 115 2.48 -12.46 -3.37
N ALA A 116 2.87 -11.95 -2.18
CA ALA A 116 2.49 -10.63 -1.71
C ALA A 116 2.94 -9.51 -2.66
N SER A 117 4.18 -9.57 -3.17
CA SER A 117 4.73 -8.61 -4.13
C SER A 117 3.92 -8.59 -5.44
N ILE A 118 3.60 -9.78 -5.99
CA ILE A 118 2.78 -9.92 -7.20
C ILE A 118 1.36 -9.39 -6.97
N PHE A 119 0.73 -9.75 -5.85
CA PHE A 119 -0.62 -9.31 -5.51
C PHE A 119 -0.72 -7.79 -5.41
N VAL A 120 0.25 -7.12 -4.77
CA VAL A 120 0.30 -5.65 -4.70
C VAL A 120 0.44 -5.02 -6.09
N LYS A 121 1.30 -5.55 -6.96
CA LYS A 121 1.45 -5.06 -8.34
C LYS A 121 0.15 -5.20 -9.16
N ILE A 122 -0.56 -6.32 -9.01
CA ILE A 122 -1.87 -6.54 -9.66
C ILE A 122 -2.90 -5.55 -9.12
N SER A 123 -3.01 -5.41 -7.81
CA SER A 123 -3.92 -4.47 -7.14
C SER A 123 -3.67 -3.02 -7.58
N LEU A 124 -2.41 -2.62 -7.72
CA LEU A 124 -2.03 -1.30 -8.22
C LEU A 124 -2.42 -1.12 -9.69
N SER A 125 -2.14 -2.10 -10.56
CA SER A 125 -2.55 -2.05 -11.97
C SER A 125 -4.08 -1.95 -12.14
N LEU A 126 -4.85 -2.67 -11.32
CA LEU A 126 -6.31 -2.56 -11.28
C LEU A 126 -6.78 -1.18 -10.80
N SER A 127 -6.08 -0.59 -9.82
CA SER A 127 -6.34 0.76 -9.32
C SER A 127 -6.09 1.83 -10.39
N HIS A 128 -4.97 1.74 -11.11
CA HIS A 128 -4.65 2.60 -12.26
C HIS A 128 -5.70 2.47 -13.38
N LYS A 129 -6.04 1.24 -13.80
CA LYS A 129 -7.09 0.99 -14.80
C LYS A 129 -8.45 1.57 -14.37
N LYS A 130 -8.80 1.47 -13.09
CA LYS A 130 -10.03 2.04 -12.52
C LYS A 130 -10.01 3.57 -12.52
N ALA A 131 -8.86 4.20 -12.26
CA ALA A 131 -8.72 5.66 -12.27
C ALA A 131 -8.77 6.24 -13.69
N MET A 132 -8.04 5.65 -14.64
CA MET A 132 -8.06 6.10 -16.05
C MET A 132 -9.47 6.02 -16.65
N ARG A 133 -10.23 4.96 -16.35
CA ARG A 133 -11.63 4.83 -16.77
C ARG A 133 -12.57 5.91 -16.18
N LYS A 134 -12.20 6.56 -15.08
CA LYS A 134 -12.95 7.68 -14.47
C LYS A 134 -12.50 9.06 -14.94
N LEU A 135 -11.22 9.20 -15.29
CA LEU A 135 -10.66 10.44 -15.85
C LEU A 135 -11.12 10.66 -17.29
N GLY A 136 -11.32 9.58 -18.06
CA GLY A 136 -11.77 9.68 -19.46
C GLY A 136 -10.65 10.13 -20.39
N SER A 137 -11.01 10.78 -21.51
CA SER A 137 -10.08 11.16 -22.57
C SER A 137 -9.38 12.51 -22.38
N ASN A 138 -9.98 13.46 -21.64
CA ASN A 138 -9.40 14.78 -21.40
C ASN A 138 -8.54 14.78 -20.12
N LEU A 139 -7.31 14.28 -20.25
CA LEU A 139 -6.34 14.17 -19.16
C LEU A 139 -5.41 15.40 -19.13
N SER A 140 -5.84 16.48 -18.47
CA SER A 140 -4.92 17.57 -18.08
C SER A 140 -3.97 17.06 -16.99
N LYS A 141 -2.79 16.64 -17.40
CA LYS A 141 -1.76 16.05 -16.56
C LYS A 141 -0.89 17.15 -15.94
N TYR A 142 -0.59 17.00 -14.66
CA TYR A 142 0.28 17.90 -13.92
C TYR A 142 1.34 17.11 -13.15
N THR A 143 2.51 17.70 -12.99
CA THR A 143 3.60 17.21 -12.15
C THR A 143 3.71 18.12 -10.94
N PHE A 144 3.42 17.58 -9.76
CA PHE A 144 3.66 18.24 -8.49
C PHE A 144 5.12 18.03 -8.10
N ILE A 145 5.86 19.12 -7.91
CA ILE A 145 7.28 19.09 -7.53
C ILE A 145 7.40 19.54 -6.07
N PHE A 146 8.03 18.69 -5.28
CA PHE A 146 8.23 18.87 -3.86
C PHE A 146 9.71 18.86 -3.49
N LYS A 147 10.09 19.66 -2.50
CA LYS A 147 11.43 19.64 -1.90
C LYS A 147 11.40 18.89 -0.56
N PRO A 148 12.30 17.92 -0.32
CA PRO A 148 12.53 17.34 0.99
C PRO A 148 12.89 18.39 2.04
N LYS A 149 12.49 18.13 3.29
CA LYS A 149 13.08 18.72 4.50
C LYS A 149 13.95 17.68 5.22
N SER A 150 14.54 18.08 6.34
CA SER A 150 15.48 17.24 7.11
C SER A 150 14.83 16.05 7.80
N LYS A 151 13.50 16.03 7.96
CA LYS A 151 12.78 14.85 8.45
C LYS A 151 12.78 13.75 7.37
N ARG A 152 13.06 12.52 7.79
CA ARG A 152 13.04 11.31 6.96
C ARG A 152 11.97 10.35 7.46
N ASP A 153 11.47 9.51 6.57
CA ASP A 153 10.61 8.38 6.91
C ASP A 153 11.41 7.08 6.93
N TYR A 154 11.16 6.26 7.94
CA TYR A 154 11.81 4.96 8.17
C TYR A 154 10.79 3.82 8.32
N THR A 155 9.50 4.07 8.02
CA THR A 155 8.40 3.11 8.20
C THR A 155 8.66 1.78 7.47
N GLY A 156 9.36 1.80 6.33
CA GLY A 156 9.75 0.58 5.60
C GLY A 156 10.58 -0.39 6.45
N TYR A 157 11.52 0.11 7.25
CA TYR A 157 12.37 -0.72 8.11
C TYR A 157 11.58 -1.46 9.19
N ILE A 158 10.53 -0.85 9.73
CA ILE A 158 9.70 -1.47 10.78
C ILE A 158 8.99 -2.70 10.20
N CYS A 159 8.30 -2.55 9.07
CA CYS A 159 7.54 -3.66 8.48
C CYS A 159 8.47 -4.78 7.97
N PHE A 160 9.59 -4.46 7.32
CA PHE A 160 10.55 -5.49 6.89
C PHE A 160 11.32 -6.14 8.06
N GLY A 161 11.62 -5.38 9.13
CA GLY A 161 12.16 -5.93 10.37
C GLY A 161 11.21 -6.92 11.04
N MET A 162 9.90 -6.65 11.04
CA MET A 162 8.89 -7.61 11.52
C MET A 162 8.88 -8.90 10.69
N ASN A 163 8.97 -8.83 9.36
CA ASN A 163 9.11 -10.04 8.53
C ASN A 163 10.42 -10.79 8.86
N ALA A 164 11.53 -10.12 9.15
CA ALA A 164 12.77 -10.79 9.54
C ALA A 164 12.63 -11.52 10.90
N ILE A 165 11.94 -10.92 11.87
CA ILE A 165 11.69 -11.55 13.18
C ILE A 165 10.78 -12.79 13.03
N LEU A 166 9.70 -12.68 12.25
CA LEU A 166 8.80 -13.82 11.97
C LEU A 166 9.51 -14.96 11.25
N PHE A 167 10.50 -14.67 10.40
CA PHE A 167 11.30 -15.69 9.71
C PHE A 167 12.08 -16.56 10.70
N PHE A 168 12.76 -15.94 11.68
CA PHE A 168 13.50 -16.70 12.70
C PHE A 168 12.56 -17.53 13.60
N ILE A 169 11.40 -16.99 13.97
CA ILE A 169 10.39 -17.74 14.74
C ILE A 169 9.85 -18.93 13.92
N PHE A 170 9.56 -18.73 12.63
CA PHE A 170 9.08 -19.77 11.72
C PHE A 170 10.08 -20.91 11.53
N LEU A 171 11.38 -20.61 11.46
CA LEU A 171 12.43 -21.64 11.38
C LEU A 171 12.62 -22.42 12.69
N TYR A 172 12.36 -21.79 13.85
CA TYR A 172 12.54 -22.41 15.17
C TYR A 172 11.41 -23.38 15.54
N LEU A 173 10.17 -23.07 15.14
CA LEU A 173 9.01 -23.93 15.39
C LEU A 173 9.06 -25.20 14.52
N ASN A 174 8.67 -26.34 15.08
CA ASN A 174 8.68 -27.67 14.41
C ASN A 174 7.43 -28.52 14.72
N ASP A 175 6.36 -27.89 15.23
CA ASP A 175 5.14 -28.50 15.76
C ASP A 175 3.87 -28.21 14.91
N GLY A 176 4.07 -27.62 13.73
CA GLY A 176 2.99 -27.16 12.85
C GLY A 176 2.34 -25.82 13.26
N ALA A 177 2.74 -25.18 14.37
CA ALA A 177 2.34 -23.80 14.67
C ALA A 177 2.93 -22.78 13.66
N GLU A 178 4.02 -23.17 13.01
CA GLU A 178 4.60 -22.62 11.79
C GLU A 178 3.60 -21.98 10.82
N VAL A 179 2.47 -22.67 10.55
CA VAL A 179 1.47 -22.22 9.57
C VAL A 179 0.84 -20.89 9.97
N ILE A 180 0.66 -20.63 11.27
CA ILE A 180 0.16 -19.34 11.78
C ILE A 180 1.19 -18.24 11.48
N ILE A 181 2.48 -18.52 11.71
CA ILE A 181 3.56 -17.57 11.44
C ILE A 181 3.68 -17.28 9.94
N LEU A 182 3.47 -18.29 9.08
CA LEU A 182 3.46 -18.12 7.63
C LEU A 182 2.29 -17.25 7.14
N ILE A 183 1.10 -17.41 7.73
CA ILE A 183 -0.07 -16.56 7.46
C ILE A 183 0.20 -15.11 7.91
N LEU A 184 0.75 -14.92 9.12
CA LEU A 184 1.12 -13.60 9.64
C LEU A 184 2.19 -12.92 8.78
N ASN A 185 3.20 -13.67 8.33
CA ASN A 185 4.18 -13.17 7.36
C ASN A 185 3.50 -12.73 6.06
N GLY A 186 2.58 -13.52 5.50
CA GLY A 186 1.83 -13.13 4.31
C GLY A 186 1.11 -11.78 4.46
N ILE A 187 0.49 -11.52 5.62
CA ILE A 187 -0.20 -10.25 5.92
C ILE A 187 0.79 -9.09 6.03
N ILE A 188 1.90 -9.27 6.76
CA ILE A 188 2.90 -8.21 6.97
C ILE A 188 3.70 -7.95 5.70
N ALA A 189 3.99 -8.98 4.90
CA ALA A 189 4.57 -8.87 3.56
C ALA A 189 3.68 -8.04 2.64
N LEU A 190 2.37 -8.31 2.59
CA LEU A 190 1.41 -7.50 1.83
C LEU A 190 1.47 -6.03 2.22
N LEU A 191 1.45 -5.72 3.52
CA LEU A 191 1.58 -4.33 4.02
C LEU A 191 2.93 -3.71 3.62
N SER A 192 4.02 -4.45 3.77
CA SER A 192 5.40 -4.03 3.45
C SER A 192 5.55 -3.68 1.96
N PHE A 193 5.03 -4.53 1.08
CA PHE A 193 5.03 -4.28 -0.35
C PHE A 193 4.05 -3.18 -0.77
N MET A 194 2.90 -3.00 -0.09
CA MET A 194 2.02 -1.85 -0.33
C MET A 194 2.71 -0.53 -0.01
N LEU A 195 3.33 -0.40 1.17
CA LEU A 195 4.06 0.81 1.58
C LEU A 195 5.18 1.16 0.60
N THR A 196 5.93 0.15 0.14
CA THR A 196 7.05 0.36 -0.81
C THR A 196 6.57 0.62 -2.24
N THR A 197 5.52 -0.06 -2.70
CA THR A 197 5.11 -0.06 -4.13
C THR A 197 4.06 0.99 -4.42
N SER A 198 2.96 0.99 -3.68
CA SER A 198 1.87 1.97 -3.82
C SER A 198 2.26 3.35 -3.25
N ALA A 199 3.34 3.39 -2.46
CA ALA A 199 3.84 4.53 -1.68
C ALA A 199 2.86 5.01 -0.59
N ILE A 200 3.42 5.57 0.48
CA ILE A 200 2.63 6.26 1.50
C ILE A 200 1.94 7.47 0.86
N PRO A 201 0.67 7.76 1.19
CA PRO A 201 -0.08 8.84 0.56
C PRO A 201 0.63 10.20 0.71
N VAL A 202 0.82 10.94 -0.38
CA VAL A 202 1.67 12.15 -0.42
C VAL A 202 1.26 13.21 0.61
N GLY A 203 -0.03 13.34 0.89
CA GLY A 203 -0.55 14.23 1.93
C GLY A 203 -0.03 13.94 3.34
N TYR A 204 0.37 12.71 3.65
CA TYR A 204 1.05 12.39 4.92
C TYR A 204 2.39 13.13 5.03
N TYR A 205 3.21 13.09 3.98
CA TYR A 205 4.51 13.76 3.96
C TYR A 205 4.38 15.29 3.97
N VAL A 206 3.35 15.85 3.31
CA VAL A 206 3.06 17.30 3.39
C VAL A 206 2.63 17.68 4.80
N ASN A 207 1.63 16.99 5.37
CA ASN A 207 1.05 17.32 6.68
C ASN A 207 2.05 17.13 7.84
N SER A 208 3.00 16.18 7.72
CA SER A 208 4.07 15.97 8.70
C SER A 208 5.26 16.93 8.55
N GLY A 209 5.26 17.76 7.50
CA GLY A 209 6.31 18.71 7.17
C GLY A 209 7.60 18.06 6.65
N MET A 210 7.52 16.86 6.06
CA MET A 210 8.67 16.17 5.45
C MET A 210 8.93 16.65 4.01
N ILE A 211 7.88 17.02 3.26
CA ILE A 211 7.97 17.73 1.97
C ILE A 211 7.31 19.10 2.03
N GLU A 212 7.79 20.01 1.19
CA GLU A 212 7.13 21.27 0.85
C GLU A 212 6.92 21.38 -0.66
N LEU A 213 5.77 21.89 -1.09
CA LEU A 213 5.45 22.12 -2.50
C LEU A 213 6.32 23.26 -3.04
N VAL A 214 7.03 23.00 -4.13
CA VAL A 214 7.80 24.02 -4.87
C VAL A 214 6.93 24.59 -5.99
N GLU A 215 6.44 23.73 -6.88
CA GLU A 215 5.62 24.12 -8.02
C GLU A 215 4.66 23.00 -8.46
N ILE A 216 3.66 23.37 -9.26
CA ILE A 216 2.79 22.46 -9.99
C ILE A 216 2.98 22.81 -11.47
N ARG A 217 3.57 21.90 -12.23
CA ARG A 217 3.87 22.08 -13.66
C ARG A 217 2.86 21.32 -14.52
N GLU A 218 2.31 21.95 -15.54
CA GLU A 218 1.53 21.25 -16.58
C GLU A 218 2.48 20.41 -17.45
N GLY A 219 2.09 19.21 -17.89
CA GLY A 219 3.00 18.30 -18.61
C GLY A 219 2.32 17.14 -19.33
#